data_AF-A0A536CH56-F1
#
_entry.id   AF-A0A536CH56-F1
#
_cell.length_a   1.000
_cell.length_b   1.000
_cell.length_c   1.000
_cell.angle_alpha   90.00
_cell.angle_beta   90.00
_cell.angle_gamma   90.00
#
_symmetry.space_group_name_H-M   'P 1'
#
loop_
_entity.id
_entity.type
_entity.pdbx_description
1 polymer ?
#
loop_
_entity_poly.entity_id
_entity_poly.type
_entity_poly.pdbx_seq_one_letter_code
_entity_poly.pdbx_strand_id
1 'polypeptide(L)'
;MSTAVGEMADAAVGHMPSQRESDPRQQRVLQVVQPALAGMMDGSVSTLAPLFATALATRDSHTAFLVGVAAAVGAGISMAFAEALSDDGSVTGRGNPWMRGLIEGVATMLGGLGHTLPFLLADVRSAVPVASGIVVIELLIISW
;
A
#
# COMPACT_ATOMS: atom_id res chain seq x y z
N MET A 1 -6.20 -19.28 -60.98
CA MET A 1 -6.53 -19.98 -59.71
C MET A 1 -5.30 -20.10 -58.80
N SER A 2 -4.45 -19.06 -58.73
CA SER A 2 -3.20 -19.05 -57.93
C SER A 2 -3.06 -17.78 -57.07
N THR A 3 -3.88 -16.77 -57.31
CA THR A 3 -3.90 -15.51 -56.55
C THR A 3 -4.72 -15.63 -55.26
N ALA A 4 -5.81 -16.40 -55.28
CA ALA A 4 -6.67 -16.60 -54.11
C ALA A 4 -6.00 -17.38 -52.95
N VAL A 5 -5.00 -18.22 -53.23
CA VAL A 5 -4.26 -18.96 -52.20
C VAL A 5 -3.20 -18.09 -51.53
N GLY A 6 -2.62 -17.13 -52.27
CA GLY A 6 -1.67 -16.15 -51.69
C GLY A 6 -2.36 -15.19 -50.73
N GLU A 7 -3.59 -14.77 -51.05
CA GLU A 7 -4.38 -13.84 -50.23
C GLU A 7 -4.86 -14.48 -48.91
N MET A 8 -5.10 -15.81 -48.91
CA MET A 8 -5.43 -16.55 -47.69
C MET A 8 -4.22 -16.83 -46.79
N ALA A 9 -3.00 -16.89 -47.36
CA ALA A 9 -1.78 -17.04 -46.57
C ALA A 9 -1.41 -15.76 -45.82
N ASP A 10 -1.63 -14.58 -46.43
CA ASP A 10 -1.45 -13.28 -45.76
C ASP A 10 -2.53 -13.00 -44.71
N ALA A 11 -3.75 -13.51 -44.89
CA ALA A 11 -4.83 -13.39 -43.90
C ALA A 11 -4.64 -14.32 -42.67
N ALA A 12 -3.84 -15.38 -42.79
CA ALA A 12 -3.55 -16.32 -41.70
C ALA A 12 -2.38 -15.88 -40.81
N VAL A 13 -1.52 -14.97 -41.29
CA VAL A 13 -0.60 -14.21 -40.43
C VAL A 13 -1.35 -13.01 -39.86
N GLY A 14 -2.46 -13.32 -39.18
CA GLY A 14 -3.18 -12.36 -38.36
C GLY A 14 -2.21 -11.78 -37.36
N HIS A 15 -1.91 -10.50 -37.56
CA HIS A 15 -1.18 -9.58 -36.70
C HIS A 15 -1.11 -10.13 -35.26
N MET A 16 0.01 -10.79 -34.91
CA MET A 16 0.36 -10.98 -33.50
C MET A 16 0.23 -9.59 -32.90
N PRO A 17 -0.66 -9.36 -31.92
CA PRO A 17 -0.88 -8.03 -31.40
C PRO A 17 0.49 -7.52 -31.00
N SER A 18 0.93 -6.47 -31.70
CA SER A 18 2.08 -5.67 -31.30
C SER A 18 1.93 -5.48 -29.80
N GLN A 19 2.98 -5.82 -29.04
CA GLN A 19 3.05 -5.59 -27.60
C GLN A 19 2.33 -4.28 -27.33
N ARG A 20 1.16 -4.34 -26.66
CA ARG A 20 0.41 -3.12 -26.34
C ARG A 20 1.41 -2.27 -25.56
N GLU A 21 1.89 -1.21 -26.20
CA GLU A 21 2.74 -0.20 -25.57
C GLU A 21 1.93 0.28 -24.38
N SER A 22 2.30 -0.20 -23.20
CA SER A 22 1.50 -0.01 -22.01
C SER A 22 1.60 1.46 -21.64
N ASP A 23 0.45 2.13 -21.55
CA ASP A 23 0.39 3.57 -21.27
C ASP A 23 1.25 3.86 -20.02
N PRO A 24 2.26 4.75 -20.11
CA PRO A 24 3.13 5.07 -18.97
C PRO A 24 2.34 5.58 -17.76
N ARG A 25 1.11 6.08 -17.95
CA ARG A 25 0.20 6.40 -16.84
C ARG A 25 -0.31 5.14 -16.12
N GLN A 26 -0.73 4.12 -16.87
CA GLN A 26 -1.21 2.85 -16.31
C GLN A 26 -0.10 2.12 -15.55
N GLN A 27 1.12 2.11 -16.10
CA GLN A 27 2.28 1.57 -15.39
C GLN A 27 2.55 2.33 -14.09
N ARG A 28 2.50 3.66 -14.09
CA ARG A 28 2.71 4.47 -12.88
C ARG A 28 1.67 4.17 -11.79
N VAL A 29 0.41 3.97 -12.18
CA VAL A 29 -0.65 3.59 -11.25
C VAL A 29 -0.37 2.22 -10.62
N LEU A 30 -0.03 1.22 -11.44
CA LEU A 30 0.24 -0.14 -10.97
C LEU A 30 1.51 -0.25 -10.10
N GLN A 31 2.54 0.53 -10.40
CA GLN A 31 3.86 0.41 -9.80
C GLN A 31 4.08 1.30 -8.58
N VAL A 32 3.32 2.40 -8.47
CA VAL A 32 3.53 3.41 -7.43
C VAL A 32 2.25 3.70 -6.67
N VAL A 33 1.18 4.06 -7.37
CA VAL A 33 -0.05 4.53 -6.70
C VAL A 33 -0.76 3.40 -5.98
N GLN A 34 -0.91 2.24 -6.61
CA GLN A 34 -1.58 1.10 -5.99
C GLN A 34 -0.83 0.56 -4.77
N PRO A 35 0.48 0.23 -4.84
CA PRO A 35 1.23 -0.22 -3.67
C PRO A 35 1.23 0.82 -2.55
N ALA A 36 1.31 2.12 -2.87
CA ALA A 36 1.26 3.17 -1.85
C ALA A 36 -0.11 3.25 -1.16
N LEU A 37 -1.21 3.24 -1.91
CA LEU A 37 -2.56 3.28 -1.34
C LEU A 37 -2.87 2.02 -0.51
N ALA A 38 -2.47 0.85 -1.03
CA ALA A 38 -2.60 -0.42 -0.32
C ALA A 38 -1.82 -0.41 1.00
N GLY A 39 -0.56 0.05 0.96
CA GLY A 39 0.26 0.20 2.15
C GLY A 39 -0.38 1.15 3.16
N MET A 40 -0.80 2.35 2.75
CA MET A 40 -1.46 3.29 3.66
C MET A 40 -2.73 2.71 4.31
N MET A 41 -3.55 1.97 3.55
CA MET A 41 -4.71 1.25 4.07
C MET A 41 -4.31 0.26 5.17
N ASP A 42 -3.36 -0.61 4.85
CA ASP A 42 -2.93 -1.66 5.77
C ASP A 42 -2.31 -1.08 7.03
N GLY A 43 -1.43 -0.11 6.87
CA GLY A 43 -0.79 0.61 7.97
C GLY A 43 -1.80 1.29 8.87
N SER A 44 -2.77 1.98 8.29
CA SER A 44 -3.79 2.72 9.05
C SER A 44 -4.67 1.79 9.88
N VAL A 45 -4.97 0.58 9.43
CA VAL A 45 -5.90 -0.34 10.11
C VAL A 45 -5.16 -1.29 11.06
N SER A 46 -4.00 -1.82 10.65
CA SER A 46 -3.28 -2.85 11.39
C SER A 46 -2.71 -2.36 12.73
N THR A 47 -2.39 -1.07 12.86
CA THR A 47 -1.77 -0.50 14.06
C THR A 47 -2.76 0.03 15.07
N LEU A 48 -4.04 0.19 14.73
CA LEU A 48 -5.07 0.73 15.62
C LEU A 48 -5.29 -0.16 16.83
N ALA A 49 -5.44 -1.46 16.60
CA ALA A 49 -5.76 -2.42 17.64
C ALA A 49 -4.70 -2.41 18.77
N PRO A 50 -3.40 -2.63 18.51
CA PRO A 50 -2.40 -2.59 19.56
C PRO A 50 -2.27 -1.18 20.19
N LEU A 51 -2.32 -0.11 19.40
CA LEU A 51 -2.18 1.26 19.92
C LEU A 51 -3.27 1.62 20.92
N PHE A 52 -4.55 1.47 20.54
CA PHE A 52 -5.67 1.81 21.42
C PHE A 52 -5.81 0.84 22.58
N ALA A 53 -5.50 -0.46 22.39
CA ALA A 53 -5.46 -1.41 23.48
C ALA A 53 -4.44 -0.97 24.55
N THR A 54 -3.21 -0.62 24.14
CA THR A 54 -2.17 -0.13 25.05
C THR A 54 -2.57 1.18 25.70
N ALA A 55 -3.07 2.15 24.94
CA ALA A 55 -3.50 3.45 25.47
C ALA A 55 -4.58 3.31 26.56
N LEU A 56 -5.58 2.48 26.32
CA LEU A 56 -6.70 2.30 27.25
C LEU A 56 -6.33 1.43 28.45
N ALA A 57 -5.48 0.42 28.27
CA ALA A 57 -5.04 -0.47 29.33
C ALA A 57 -4.03 0.19 30.28
N THR A 58 -3.03 0.89 29.73
CA THR A 58 -1.94 1.49 30.51
C THR A 58 -2.28 2.90 31.00
N ARG A 59 -3.14 3.61 30.28
CA ARG A 59 -3.40 5.05 30.48
C ARG A 59 -2.12 5.89 30.45
N ASP A 60 -1.11 5.44 29.72
CA ASP A 60 0.16 6.14 29.54
C ASP A 60 0.38 6.44 28.06
N SER A 61 0.42 7.72 27.72
CA SER A 61 0.60 8.18 26.34
C SER A 61 1.92 7.74 25.75
N HIS A 62 3.01 7.79 26.53
CA HIS A 62 4.34 7.48 26.01
C HIS A 62 4.46 5.99 25.66
N THR A 63 3.93 5.10 26.51
CA THR A 63 3.87 3.66 26.23
C THR A 63 3.01 3.38 25.00
N ALA A 64 1.86 4.04 24.86
CA ALA A 64 1.03 3.93 23.65
C ALA A 64 1.78 4.38 22.39
N PHE A 65 2.46 5.53 22.45
CA PHE A 65 3.29 6.03 21.35
C PHE A 65 4.37 5.03 20.93
N LEU A 66 5.13 4.49 21.89
CA LEU A 66 6.16 3.50 21.60
C LEU A 66 5.60 2.24 20.95
N VAL A 67 4.47 1.73 21.46
CA VAL A 67 3.80 0.55 20.88
C VAL A 67 3.27 0.87 19.48
N GLY A 68 2.69 2.04 19.26
CA GLY A 68 2.20 2.48 17.94
C GLY A 68 3.33 2.59 16.91
N VAL A 69 4.45 3.21 17.28
CA VAL A 69 5.63 3.31 16.40
C VAL A 69 6.20 1.91 16.12
N ALA A 70 6.31 1.05 17.14
CA ALA A 70 6.77 -0.32 16.96
C ALA A 70 5.84 -1.12 16.04
N ALA A 71 4.52 -0.98 16.20
CA ALA A 71 3.52 -1.63 15.34
C ALA A 71 3.62 -1.12 13.90
N ALA A 72 3.73 0.19 13.67
CA ALA A 72 3.85 0.79 12.35
C ALA A 72 5.14 0.36 11.62
N VAL A 73 6.28 0.34 12.32
CA VAL A 73 7.55 -0.15 11.77
C VAL A 73 7.46 -1.64 11.46
N GLY A 74 6.90 -2.44 12.38
CA GLY A 74 6.73 -3.89 12.17
C GLY A 74 5.84 -4.20 10.98
N ALA A 75 4.69 -3.53 10.86
CA ALA A 75 3.78 -3.66 9.74
C ALA A 75 4.45 -3.24 8.42
N GLY A 76 5.16 -2.11 8.40
CA GLY A 76 5.87 -1.63 7.22
C GLY A 76 6.94 -2.60 6.72
N ILE A 77 7.75 -3.17 7.61
CA ILE A 77 8.73 -4.19 7.24
C ILE A 77 8.02 -5.43 6.70
N SER A 78 6.98 -5.90 7.39
CA SER A 78 6.22 -7.09 6.98
C SER A 78 5.64 -6.94 5.57
N MET A 79 4.98 -5.82 5.29
CA MET A 79 4.36 -5.56 3.98
C MET A 79 5.40 -5.30 2.89
N ALA A 80 6.53 -4.66 3.21
CA ALA A 80 7.62 -4.51 2.24
C ALA A 80 8.09 -5.86 1.70
N PHE A 81 8.30 -6.83 2.59
CA PHE A 81 8.68 -8.18 2.19
C PHE A 81 7.55 -8.93 1.50
N ALA A 82 6.30 -8.77 1.96
CA ALA A 82 5.14 -9.42 1.33
C ALA A 82 5.02 -9.02 -0.14
N GLU A 83 5.15 -7.73 -0.45
CA GLU A 83 5.03 -7.21 -1.82
C GLU A 83 6.29 -7.44 -2.65
N ALA A 84 7.49 -7.33 -2.06
CA ALA A 84 8.73 -7.62 -2.77
C ALA A 84 8.85 -9.10 -3.18
N LEU A 85 8.17 -10.00 -2.46
CA LEU A 85 8.15 -11.45 -2.76
C LEU A 85 6.88 -11.89 -3.50
N SER A 86 5.92 -10.99 -3.77
CA SER A 86 4.62 -11.35 -4.34
C SER A 86 4.71 -11.71 -5.83
N ASP A 87 5.51 -10.97 -6.59
CA ASP A 87 5.66 -11.15 -8.04
C ASP A 87 6.84 -10.35 -8.60
N ASP A 88 7.61 -10.94 -9.52
CA ASP A 88 8.77 -10.31 -10.17
C ASP A 88 8.39 -9.30 -11.28
N GLY A 89 7.10 -9.18 -11.59
CA GLY A 89 6.55 -8.22 -12.54
C GLY A 89 6.72 -8.62 -14.00
N SER A 90 7.32 -9.79 -14.28
CA SER A 90 7.63 -10.26 -15.64
C SER A 90 6.38 -10.63 -16.45
N VAL A 91 5.35 -11.14 -15.77
CA VAL A 91 4.07 -11.54 -16.38
C VAL A 91 2.98 -10.48 -16.19
N THR A 92 3.00 -9.72 -15.09
CA THR A 92 1.94 -8.78 -14.72
C THR A 92 2.19 -7.34 -15.15
N GLY A 93 3.42 -6.98 -15.54
CA GLY A 93 3.80 -5.60 -15.87
C GLY A 93 3.92 -4.67 -14.66
N ARG A 94 3.88 -5.22 -13.43
CA ARG A 94 4.02 -4.46 -12.17
C ARG A 94 5.46 -3.99 -11.90
N GLY A 95 6.40 -4.22 -12.80
CA GLY A 95 7.75 -3.67 -12.68
C GLY A 95 8.54 -4.24 -11.50
N ASN A 96 9.54 -3.48 -11.03
CA ASN A 96 10.52 -3.99 -10.07
C ASN A 96 9.89 -4.31 -8.68
N PRO A 97 9.90 -5.59 -8.23
CA PRO A 97 9.34 -6.02 -6.95
C PRO A 97 9.92 -5.27 -5.75
N TRP A 98 11.23 -5.02 -5.73
CA TRP A 98 11.89 -4.35 -4.62
C TRP A 98 11.45 -2.90 -4.47
N MET A 99 11.20 -2.22 -5.59
CA MET A 99 10.68 -0.86 -5.58
C MET A 99 9.25 -0.83 -5.04
N ARG A 100 8.41 -1.76 -5.49
CA ARG A 100 7.02 -1.91 -5.01
C ARG A 100 6.98 -2.19 -3.52
N GLY A 101 7.76 -3.16 -3.05
CA GLY A 101 7.87 -3.48 -1.63
C GLY A 101 8.34 -2.28 -0.80
N LEU A 102 9.32 -1.51 -1.27
CA LEU A 102 9.73 -0.30 -0.58
C LEU A 102 8.60 0.74 -0.50
N ILE A 103 7.89 0.97 -1.61
CA ILE A 103 6.77 1.93 -1.67
C ILE A 103 5.65 1.49 -0.72
N GLU A 104 5.25 0.22 -0.79
CA GLU A 104 4.20 -0.34 0.05
C GLU A 104 4.60 -0.29 1.53
N GLY A 105 5.78 -0.77 1.90
CA GLY A 105 6.22 -0.79 3.28
C GLY A 105 6.38 0.60 3.90
N VAL A 106 6.91 1.57 3.16
CA VAL A 106 6.97 2.97 3.62
C VAL A 106 5.56 3.53 3.78
N ALA A 107 4.67 3.28 2.84
CA ALA A 107 3.29 3.74 2.93
C ALA A 107 2.55 3.11 4.11
N THR A 108 2.75 1.82 4.40
CA THR A 108 2.25 1.12 5.58
C THR A 108 2.78 1.75 6.87
N MET A 109 4.08 2.00 6.96
CA MET A 109 4.64 2.66 8.13
C MET A 109 4.05 4.07 8.32
N LEU A 110 3.91 4.85 7.24
CA LEU A 110 3.33 6.20 7.32
C LEU A 110 1.84 6.17 7.71
N GLY A 111 1.07 5.22 7.18
CA GLY A 111 -0.34 5.03 7.55
C GLY A 111 -0.51 4.70 9.05
N GLY A 112 0.39 3.90 9.62
CA GLY A 112 0.36 3.61 11.06
C GLY A 112 0.85 4.74 11.95
N LEU A 113 1.69 5.64 11.43
CA LEU A 113 2.26 6.74 12.20
C LEU A 113 1.27 7.91 12.39
N GLY A 114 0.41 8.18 11.42
CA GLY A 114 -0.50 9.34 11.44
C GLY A 114 -1.33 9.44 12.72
N HIS A 115 -2.05 8.36 13.07
CA HIS A 115 -2.82 8.27 14.32
C HIS A 115 -2.00 7.90 15.57
N THR A 116 -0.71 7.60 15.41
CA THR A 116 0.22 7.37 16.54
C THR A 116 0.78 8.69 17.09
N LEU A 117 0.99 9.69 16.22
CA LEU A 117 1.57 11.00 16.61
C LEU A 117 0.85 11.73 17.75
N PRO A 118 -0.48 11.70 17.89
CA PRO A 118 -1.17 12.35 19.01
C PRO A 118 -0.74 11.83 20.39
N PHE A 119 -0.19 10.61 20.48
CA PHE A 119 0.33 10.05 21.73
C PHE A 119 1.69 10.62 22.16
N LEU A 120 2.28 11.53 21.37
CA LEU A 120 3.36 12.42 21.86
C LEU A 120 2.85 13.41 22.93
N LEU A 121 1.54 13.64 23.01
CA LEU A 121 0.93 14.44 24.08
C LEU A 121 1.08 13.71 25.43
N ALA A 122 1.49 14.43 26.47
CA ALA A 122 1.74 13.84 27.79
C ALA A 122 0.48 13.25 28.44
N ASP A 123 -0.72 13.77 28.12
CA ASP A 123 -1.98 13.34 28.72
C ASP A 123 -2.79 12.45 27.77
N VAL A 124 -2.98 11.19 28.18
CA VAL A 124 -3.72 10.18 27.43
C VAL A 124 -5.19 10.57 27.22
N ARG A 125 -5.78 11.36 28.14
CA ARG A 125 -7.18 11.79 28.03
C ARG A 125 -7.38 12.79 26.91
N SER A 126 -6.34 13.55 26.57
CA SER A 126 -6.31 14.43 25.40
C SER A 126 -5.88 13.69 24.13
N ALA A 127 -4.91 12.78 24.24
CA ALA A 127 -4.37 12.03 23.11
C ALA A 127 -5.41 11.12 22.46
N VAL A 128 -6.20 10.39 23.25
CA VAL A 128 -7.18 9.41 22.73
C VAL A 128 -8.25 10.08 21.85
N PRO A 129 -8.97 11.13 22.28
CA PRO A 129 -9.94 11.80 21.43
C PRO A 129 -9.34 12.39 20.14
N VAL A 130 -8.14 12.97 20.22
CA VAL A 130 -7.46 13.54 19.04
C VAL A 130 -7.06 12.42 18.06
N ALA A 131 -6.46 11.34 18.57
CA ALA A 131 -6.14 10.16 17.77
C ALA A 131 -7.40 9.56 17.14
N SER A 132 -8.48 9.38 17.89
CA SER A 132 -9.75 8.87 17.34
C SER A 132 -10.30 9.77 16.24
N GLY A 133 -10.21 11.11 16.38
CA GLY A 133 -10.61 12.05 15.34
C GLY A 133 -9.77 11.91 14.06
N ILE A 134 -8.45 11.76 14.20
CA ILE A 134 -7.55 11.51 13.07
C ILE A 134 -7.89 10.18 12.40
N VAL A 135 -8.11 9.11 13.15
CA VAL A 135 -8.48 7.79 12.60
C VAL A 135 -9.77 7.88 11.79
N VAL A 136 -10.78 8.59 12.29
CA VAL A 136 -12.04 8.78 11.53
C VAL A 136 -11.76 9.49 10.20
N ILE A 137 -10.94 10.55 10.22
CA ILE A 137 -10.57 11.28 8.99
C ILE A 137 -9.76 10.39 8.04
N GLU A 138 -8.76 9.66 8.55
CA GLU A 138 -7.92 8.74 7.78
C GLU A 138 -8.78 7.68 7.09
N LEU A 139 -9.64 6.99 7.84
CA LEU A 139 -10.51 5.95 7.29
C LEU A 139 -11.52 6.50 6.29
N LEU A 140 -12.07 7.71 6.51
CA LEU A 140 -12.97 8.33 5.55
C LEU A 140 -12.26 8.65 4.23
N ILE A 141 -11.07 9.24 4.28
CA ILE A 141 -10.26 9.57 3.10
C ILE A 141 -9.90 8.31 2.31
N ILE A 142 -9.59 7.23 3.03
CA ILE A 142 -9.17 5.96 2.43
C ILE A 142 -10.36 5.15 1.88
N SER A 143 -11.57 5.32 2.45
CA SER A 143 -12.77 4.57 2.06
C SER A 143 -13.43 5.00 0.73
N TRP A 144 -12.97 6.09 0.10
CA TRP A 144 -13.60 6.72 -1.06
C TRP A 144 -12.82 6.51 -2.36
#